data_AF-A0A3D1BGW7-F1
#
_entry.id   AF-A0A3D1BGW7-F1
#
_cell.length_a   1.000
_cell.length_b   1.000
_cell.length_c   1.000
_cell.angle_alpha   90.00
_cell.angle_beta   90.00
_cell.angle_gamma   90.00
#
_symmetry.space_group_name_H-M   'P 1'
#
loop_
_entity.id
_entity.type
_entity.pdbx_description
1 polymer ?
#
loop_
_entity_poly.entity_id
_entity_poly.type
_entity_poly.pdbx_seq_one_letter_code
_entity_poly.pdbx_strand_id
1 'polypeptide(L)' 'VRMVHGLITNFHQPGSTLLCLVAAFVGGNDWKEMYADALAKGYRFLSYGDGSLLLRG' A
#
# COMPACT_ATOMS: atom_id res chain seq x y z
N VAL A 1 -5.70 -1.18 13.17
CA VAL A 1 -4.90 -0.03 13.63
C VAL A 1 -5.79 0.88 14.47
N ARG A 2 -5.39 1.20 15.71
CA ARG A 2 -6.29 1.84 16.70
C ARG A 2 -6.26 3.38 16.71
N MET A 3 -5.15 4.00 16.31
CA MET A 3 -4.98 5.48 16.37
C MET A 3 -4.87 6.14 15.00
N VAL A 4 -4.38 5.43 13.99
CA VAL A 4 -4.15 5.97 12.65
C VAL A 4 -5.39 5.74 11.79
N HIS A 5 -5.98 6.82 11.28
CA HIS A 5 -7.16 6.82 10.42
C HIS A 5 -6.82 6.87 8.93
N GLY A 6 -5.60 7.27 8.58
CA GLY A 6 -5.10 7.29 7.20
C GLY A 6 -3.59 7.08 7.15
N LEU A 7 -3.11 6.43 6.10
CA LEU A 7 -1.69 6.17 5.87
C LEU A 7 -1.29 6.71 4.49
N ILE A 8 -0.29 7.58 4.46
CA ILE A 8 0.40 7.98 3.23
C ILE A 8 1.72 7.22 3.18
N THR A 9 1.95 6.45 2.12
CA THR A 9 3.17 5.64 1.98
C THR A 9 3.44 5.25 0.53
N ASN A 10 4.67 4.86 0.21
CA ASN A 10 5.05 4.43 -1.13
C ASN A 10 4.52 3.02 -1.47
N PHE A 11 4.65 2.61 -2.73
CA PHE A 11 4.45 1.20 -3.12
C PHE A 11 5.70 0.37 -2.82
N HIS A 12 5.60 -0.50 -1.82
CA HIS A 12 6.72 -1.33 -1.31
C HIS A 12 6.89 -2.66 -2.02
N GLN A 13 8.11 -3.20 -2.03
CA GLN A 13 8.41 -4.50 -2.64
C GLN A 13 7.65 -5.67 -1.98
N PRO A 14 7.23 -6.69 -2.75
CA PRO A 14 6.77 -7.98 -2.22
C PRO A 14 7.74 -8.59 -1.22
N GLY A 15 7.22 -9.05 -0.07
CA GLY A 15 8.02 -9.68 0.99
C GLY A 15 8.68 -8.70 1.97
N SER A 16 8.47 -7.38 1.83
CA SER A 16 8.97 -6.38 2.78
C SER A 16 8.08 -6.26 4.04
N THR A 17 8.67 -5.82 5.15
CA THR A 17 7.93 -5.54 6.39
C THR A 17 6.97 -4.35 6.25
N LEU A 18 7.28 -3.39 5.38
CA LEU A 18 6.40 -2.26 5.06
C LEU A 18 5.16 -2.72 4.30
N LEU A 19 5.29 -3.72 3.42
CA LEU A 19 4.13 -4.33 2.79
C LEU A 19 3.24 -5.07 3.81
N CYS A 20 3.83 -5.71 4.82
CA CYS A 20 3.06 -6.30 5.93
C CYS A 20 2.27 -5.23 6.70
N LEU A 21 2.85 -4.05 6.93
CA LEU A 21 2.16 -2.92 7.56
C LEU A 21 0.98 -2.45 6.69
N VAL A 22 1.19 -2.28 5.38
CA VAL A 22 0.12 -1.93 4.44
C VAL A 22 -1.00 -2.97 4.49
N ALA A 23 -0.67 -4.26 4.40
CA ALA A 23 -1.63 -5.36 4.46
C ALA A 23 -2.45 -5.36 5.77
N ALA A 24 -1.80 -5.12 6.91
CA ALA A 24 -2.48 -4.99 8.21
C ALA A 24 -3.33 -3.72 8.33
N PHE A 25 -2.97 -2.65 7.61
CA PHE A 25 -3.71 -1.40 7.61
C PHE A 25 -5.00 -1.51 6.80
N VAL A 26 -4.93 -2.00 5.55
CA VAL A 26 -6.07 -2.13 4.62
C VAL A 26 -6.97 -3.32 4.94
N GLY A 27 -6.40 -4.39 5.50
CA GLY A 27 -7.13 -5.63 5.83
C GLY A 27 -7.00 -6.69 4.74
N GLY A 28 -6.41 -7.83 5.09
CA GLY A 28 -6.47 -9.06 4.27
C GLY A 28 -5.82 -8.96 2.88
N ASN A 29 -6.54 -9.40 1.84
CA ASN A 29 -6.05 -9.54 0.46
C ASN A 29 -6.17 -8.23 -0.36
N ASP A 30 -6.79 -7.18 0.17
CA ASP A 30 -7.13 -5.96 -0.56
C ASP A 30 -5.90 -5.23 -1.12
N TRP A 31 -4.73 -5.39 -0.47
CA TRP A 31 -3.49 -4.80 -0.96
C TRP A 31 -3.03 -5.41 -2.30
N LYS A 32 -3.33 -6.70 -2.58
CA LYS A 32 -2.87 -7.35 -3.82
C LYS A 32 -3.57 -6.78 -5.05
N GLU A 33 -4.89 -6.59 -4.96
CA GLU A 33 -5.68 -6.01 -6.05
C GLU A 33 -5.26 -4.55 -6.30
N MET A 34 -5.07 -3.76 -5.23
CA MET A 34 -4.54 -2.40 -5.34
C MET A 34 -3.17 -2.36 -6.04
N TYR A 35 -2.27 -3.26 -5.68
CA TYR A 35 -0.94 -3.34 -6.28
C TYR A 35 -0.99 -3.79 -7.75
N ALA A 36 -1.88 -4.72 -8.08
CA ALA A 36 -2.09 -5.17 -9.45
C ALA A 36 -2.65 -4.04 -10.34
N ASP A 37 -3.61 -3.27 -9.83
CA ASP A 37 -4.17 -2.10 -10.53
C ASP A 37 -3.11 -0.99 -10.72
N ALA A 38 -2.32 -0.70 -9.69
CA ALA A 38 -1.22 0.27 -9.78
C ALA A 38 -0.17 -0.16 -10.81
N LEU A 39 0.17 -1.46 -10.86
CA LEU A 39 1.08 -2.00 -11.87
C LEU A 39 0.49 -1.90 -13.28
N ALA A 40 -0.78 -2.23 -13.46
CA ALA A 40 -1.47 -2.14 -14.75
C ALA A 40 -1.56 -0.68 -15.26
N LYS A 41 -1.63 0.28 -14.34
CA LYS A 41 -1.63 1.73 -14.64
C LYS A 41 -0.23 2.33 -14.80
N GLY A 42 0.83 1.54 -14.65
CA GLY A 42 2.21 2.01 -14.84
C GLY A 42 2.74 2.90 -13.72
N TYR A 43 2.25 2.73 -12.49
CA TYR A 43 2.80 3.45 -11.34
C TYR A 43 4.27 3.07 -11.13
N ARG A 44 5.06 4.02 -10.66
CA ARG A 44 6.46 3.83 -10.26
C ARG A 44 6.50 3.34 -8.83
N PHE A 45 7.26 2.29 -8.55
CA PHE A 45 7.32 1.66 -7.22
C PHE A 45 8.58 2.09 -6.45
N LEU A 46 8.64 1.72 -5.17
CA LEU A 46 9.78 1.90 -4.26
C LEU A 46 10.01 3.36 -3.85
N SER A 47 11.22 3.66 -3.37
CA SER A 47 11.56 4.86 -2.61
C SER A 47 11.31 6.18 -3.36
N TYR A 48 11.51 6.19 -4.68
CA TYR A 48 11.33 7.37 -5.54
C TYR A 48 10.15 7.24 -6.50
N GLY A 49 9.30 6.26 -6.25
CA GLY A 49 8.10 6.01 -7.01
C GLY A 49 6.95 6.92 -6.58
N ASP A 50 5.76 6.51 -6.97
CA ASP A 50 4.52 7.17 -6.61
C ASP A 50 4.09 6.76 -5.18
N GLY A 51 3.25 7.60 -4.58
CA GLY A 51 2.68 7.38 -3.26
C GLY A 51 1.26 6.80 -3.33
N SER A 52 0.86 6.18 -2.23
CA SER A 52 -0.50 5.72 -1.96
C SER A 52 -1.08 6.49 -0.77
N LEU A 53 -2.36 6.84 -0.86
CA LEU A 53 -3.17 7.38 0.23
C LEU A 53 -4.21 6.32 0.60
N LEU A 54 -4.09 5.75 1.80
CA LEU A 54 -4.98 4.72 2.31
C LEU A 54 -5.82 5.33 3.43
N LEU A 55 -7.13 5.38 3.27
CA LEU A 55 -8.05 5.92 4.26
C LEU A 55 -8.88 4.78 4.86
N ARG A 56 -9.04 4.78 6.18
CA ARG A 56 -10.04 3.93 6.83
C ARG A 56 -11.38 4.66 6.78
N GLY A 57 -12.36 4.05 6.11
CA GLY A 57 -13.77 4.42 6.24
C GLY A 57 -14.32 4.08 7.62
#